data_AF-A0A961YXX0-F1
#
_entry.id   AF-A0A961YXX0-F1
#
_cell.length_a   1.000
_cell.length_b   1.000
_cell.length_c   1.000
_cell.angle_alpha   90.00
_cell.angle_beta   90.00
_cell.angle_gamma   90.00
#
_symmetry.space_group_name_H-M   'P 1'
#
loop_
_entity.id
_entity.type
_entity.pdbx_description
1 polymer ?
#
loop_
_entity_poly.entity_id
_entity_poly.type
_entity_poly.pdbx_seq_one_letter_code
_entity_poly.pdbx_strand_id
1 'polypeptide(L)' 'MQWWLSVFFLVNGVWMPGPEVEPGWAPRPYASEQECTKRKTFAERQCEKNPLDYRAEWRCSSPDPLTEVPADLQGLEC' A
#
# COMPACT_ATOMS: atom_id res chain seq x y z
N MET A 1 12.35 -15.81 -4.17
CA MET A 1 12.19 -14.74 -3.17
C MET A 1 10.78 -14.22 -3.31
N GLN A 2 10.04 -14.07 -2.22
CA GLN A 2 8.65 -13.59 -2.22
C GLN A 2 8.65 -12.06 -2.23
N TRP A 3 7.73 -11.45 -2.98
CA TRP A 3 7.46 -10.02 -2.94
C TRP A 3 6.10 -9.75 -2.33
N TRP A 4 5.92 -8.59 -1.72
CA TRP A 4 4.69 -8.21 -1.03
C TRP A 4 4.19 -6.87 -1.53
N LEU A 5 2.91 -6.77 -1.83
CA LEU A 5 2.24 -5.50 -2.06
C LEU A 5 1.53 -5.08 -0.79
N SER A 6 1.98 -3.97 -0.21
CA SER A 6 1.36 -3.34 0.96
C SER A 6 0.72 -2.02 0.53
N VAL A 7 -0.34 -1.62 1.23
CA VAL A 7 -1.02 -0.34 0.99
C VAL A 7 -1.05 0.44 2.30
N PHE A 8 -0.91 1.76 2.18
CA PHE A 8 -1.03 2.70 3.27
C PHE A 8 -2.12 3.70 2.91
N PHE A 9 -2.88 4.16 3.90
CA PHE A 9 -3.96 5.12 3.71
C PHE A 9 -3.73 6.35 4.58
N LEU A 10 -3.95 7.53 4.02
CA LEU A 10 -3.92 8.78 4.77
C LEU A 10 -5.30 9.04 5.37
N VAL A 11 -5.45 8.77 6.66
CA VAL A 11 -6.69 8.94 7.42
C VAL A 11 -6.51 10.07 8.42
N ASN A 12 -7.32 11.12 8.33
CA ASN A 12 -7.25 12.30 9.21
C ASN A 12 -5.83 12.90 9.33
N GLY A 13 -5.08 12.93 8.21
CA GLY A 13 -3.70 13.48 8.18
C GLY A 13 -2.62 12.53 8.72
N VAL A 14 -2.97 11.30 9.08
CA VAL A 14 -2.03 10.27 9.55
C VAL A 14 -2.02 9.10 8.58
N TRP A 15 -0.82 8.71 8.13
CA TRP A 15 -0.67 7.50 7.34
C TRP A 15 -0.83 6.27 8.23
N MET A 16 -1.65 5.31 7.79
CA MET A 16 -1.91 4.07 8.50
C MET A 16 -1.73 2.87 7.55
N PRO A 17 -1.22 1.72 8.02
CA PRO A 17 -1.18 0.49 7.26
C PRO A 17 -2.59 0.04 6.85
N GLY A 18 -2.71 -0.52 5.65
CA GLY A 18 -3.96 -1.05 5.11
C GLY A 18 -4.78 -1.91 6.08
N PRO A 19 -4.18 -2.96 6.69
CA PRO A 19 -4.90 -3.82 7.63
C PRO A 19 -5.48 -3.09 8.85
N GLU A 20 -4.92 -1.95 9.25
CA GLU A 20 -5.42 -1.16 10.38
C GLU A 20 -6.65 -0.33 10.02
N VAL A 21 -6.79 0.03 8.74
CA VAL A 21 -8.01 0.69 8.22
C VAL A 21 -9.12 -0.32 8.01
N GLU A 22 -8.82 -1.39 7.26
CA GLU A 22 -9.76 -2.47 7.00
C GLU A 22 -9.00 -3.80 6.79
N PRO A 23 -9.45 -4.91 7.41
CA PRO A 23 -8.77 -6.21 7.26
C PRO A 23 -8.60 -6.69 5.81
N GLY A 24 -9.45 -6.23 4.88
CA GLY A 24 -9.38 -6.58 3.45
C GLY A 24 -8.13 -6.07 2.71
N TRP A 25 -7.40 -5.12 3.32
CA TRP A 25 -6.19 -4.49 2.76
C TRP A 25 -4.89 -5.07 3.29
N ALA A 26 -4.90 -6.28 3.82
CA ALA A 26 -3.68 -6.97 4.25
C ALA A 26 -2.65 -7.13 3.11
N PRO A 27 -1.33 -7.06 3.42
CA PRO A 27 -0.27 -7.25 2.43
C PRO A 27 -0.44 -8.55 1.63
N ARG A 28 -0.27 -8.45 0.30
CA ARG A 28 -0.49 -9.58 -0.61
C ARG A 28 0.82 -10.11 -1.16
N PRO A 29 1.07 -11.44 -1.11
CA PRO A 29 2.28 -12.03 -1.64
C PRO A 29 2.22 -12.20 -3.17
N TYR A 30 3.36 -12.03 -3.82
CA TYR A 30 3.60 -12.20 -5.26
C TYR A 30 4.90 -12.96 -5.51
N ALA A 31 4.95 -13.71 -6.63
CA ALA A 31 6.08 -14.59 -6.92
C ALA A 31 7.34 -13.82 -7.38
N SER A 32 7.17 -12.58 -7.84
CA SER A 32 8.25 -11.74 -8.36
C SER A 32 7.99 -10.24 -8.16
N GLU A 33 9.05 -9.45 -8.22
CA GLU A 33 8.99 -7.98 -8.21
C GLU A 33 8.10 -7.44 -9.33
N GLN A 34 8.24 -8.04 -10.52
CA GLN A 34 7.51 -7.64 -11.71
C GLN A 34 6.00 -7.85 -11.52
N GLU A 35 5.60 -8.97 -10.92
CA GLU A 35 4.20 -9.25 -10.63
C GLU A 35 3.64 -8.28 -9.58
N CYS A 36 4.40 -8.02 -8.51
CA CYS A 36 4.03 -7.03 -7.50
C CYS A 36 3.84 -5.64 -8.12
N THR A 37 4.80 -5.19 -8.94
CA THR A 37 4.77 -3.87 -9.59
C THR A 37 3.62 -3.77 -10.59
N LYS A 38 3.33 -4.84 -11.32
CA LYS A 38 2.20 -4.89 -12.26
C LYS A 38 0.88 -4.77 -11.50
N ARG A 39 0.77 -5.41 -10.33
CA ARG A 39 -0.41 -5.29 -9.48
C ARG A 39 -0.53 -3.92 -8.83
N LYS A 40 0.58 -3.35 -8.35
CA LYS A 40 0.66 -1.97 -7.85
C LYS A 40 0.09 -0.99 -8.88
N THR A 41 0.64 -1.02 -10.09
CA THR A 41 0.19 -0.15 -11.20
C THR A 41 -1.29 -0.36 -11.53
N PHE A 42 -1.76 -1.61 -11.50
CA PHE A 42 -3.18 -1.89 -11.69
C PHE A 42 -4.03 -1.24 -10.59
N ALA A 43 -3.64 -1.39 -9.31
CA ALA A 43 -4.37 -0.86 -8.18
C ALA A 43 -4.43 0.69 -8.23
N GLU A 44 -3.31 1.35 -8.48
CA GLU A 44 -3.23 2.81 -8.64
C GLU A 44 -4.16 3.30 -9.76
N ARG A 45 -4.12 2.66 -10.94
CA ARG A 45 -5.02 3.00 -12.06
C ARG A 45 -6.50 2.76 -11.75
N GLN A 46 -6.83 1.73 -10.97
CA GLN A 46 -8.21 1.50 -10.56
C GLN A 46 -8.67 2.58 -9.57
N CYS A 47 -7.80 2.99 -8.65
CA CYS A 47 -8.09 4.07 -7.69
C CYS A 47 -8.22 5.43 -8.38
N GLU A 48 -7.45 5.71 -9.44
CA GLU A 48 -7.64 6.92 -10.25
C GLU A 48 -9.02 6.97 -10.93
N LYS A 49 -9.53 5.80 -11.36
CA LYS A 49 -10.85 5.70 -12.02
C LYS A 49 -12.00 5.62 -11.03
N ASN A 50 -11.77 5.02 -9.87
CA ASN A 50 -12.73 4.81 -8.79
C ASN A 50 -12.04 5.20 -7.49
N PRO A 51 -12.08 6.49 -7.11
CA PRO A 51 -11.40 6.98 -5.93
C PRO A 51 -11.83 6.23 -4.68
N LEU A 52 -10.85 5.88 -3.85
CA LEU A 52 -11.10 5.36 -2.51
C LEU A 52 -11.46 6.50 -1.56
N ASP A 53 -12.06 6.17 -0.43
CA ASP A 53 -12.43 7.15 0.60
C ASP A 53 -11.21 7.90 1.17
N TYR A 54 -10.03 7.27 1.11
CA TYR A 54 -8.77 7.82 1.59
C TYR A 54 -7.73 7.82 0.47
N ARG A 55 -6.81 8.80 0.52
CA ARG A 55 -5.61 8.77 -0.31
C ARG A 55 -4.82 7.52 0.03
N ALA A 56 -4.47 6.74 -0.99
CA ALA A 56 -3.82 5.45 -0.84
C ALA A 56 -2.44 5.46 -1.48
N GLU A 57 -1.49 4.76 -0.87
CA GLU A 57 -0.16 4.58 -1.40
C GLU A 57 0.27 3.11 -1.38
N TRP A 58 0.68 2.61 -2.54
CA TRP A 58 0.98 1.21 -2.77
C TRP A 58 2.49 0.97 -2.85
N ARG A 59 3.01 0.02 -2.07
CA ARG A 59 4.45 -0.25 -1.97
C ARG A 59 4.73 -1.74 -2.13
N CYS A 60 5.70 -2.05 -3.00
CA CYS A 60 6.26 -3.38 -3.14
C CYS A 60 7.47 -3.53 -2.22
N SER A 61 7.57 -4.65 -1.50
CA SER A 61 8.69 -4.95 -0.62
C SER A 61 9.10 -6.41 -0.70
N SER A 62 10.35 -6.68 -0.31
CA SER A 62 10.94 -8.01 -0.20
C SER A 62 12.07 -7.96 0.84
N PRO A 63 12.32 -9.04 1.61
CA PRO A 63 11.60 -10.32 1.59
C PRO A 63 10.29 -10.32 2.38
N ASP A 64 10.09 -9.31 3.22
CA ASP A 64 8.97 -9.20 4.15
C ASP A 64 7.96 -8.12 3.71
N PRO A 65 6.68 -8.24 4.11
CA PRO A 65 5.70 -7.20 3.89
C PRO A 65 6.01 -5.96 4.72
N LEU A 66 5.67 -4.78 4.19
CA LEU A 66 5.70 -3.55 4.99
C LEU A 66 4.45 -3.50 5.86
N THR A 67 4.64 -3.76 7.15
CA THR A 67 3.58 -3.66 8.16
C THR A 67 3.56 -2.31 8.84
N GLU A 68 4.69 -1.60 8.83
CA GLU A 68 4.83 -0.27 9.42
C GLU A 68 4.82 0.81 8.32
N VAL A 69 4.38 2.01 8.68
CA VAL A 69 4.37 3.17 7.78
C VAL A 69 5.81 3.54 7.41
N PRO A 70 6.17 3.56 6.11
CA PRO A 70 7.49 3.96 5.65
C PRO A 70 7.88 5.36 6.13
N ALA A 71 9.16 5.56 6.46
CA ALA A 71 9.66 6.83 7.02
C ALA A 71 9.44 8.04 6.08
N ASP A 72 9.39 7.83 4.76
CA ASP A 72 9.08 8.88 3.79
C ASP A 72 7.61 9.32 3.80
N LEU A 73 6.72 8.50 4.39
CA LEU A 73 5.33 8.84 4.69
C LEU A 73 5.14 9.29 6.13
N GLN A 74 6.15 9.17 6.99
CA GLN A 74 6.10 9.67 8.36
C GLN A 74 6.27 11.19 8.37
N GLY A 75 5.17 11.89 8.13
CA GLY A 75 5.07 13.34 8.22
C GLY A 75 3.61 13.74 8.23
N LEU A 76 3.21 14.59 9.18
CA LEU A 76 1.93 15.27 9.12
C LEU A 76 1.94 16.10 7.82
N GLU A 77 1.03 15.83 6.88
CA GLU A 77 0.70 16.84 5.87
C GLU A 77 0.04 17.99 6.64
N CYS A 78 0.85 19.02 6.93
CA CYS A 78 0.45 20.23 7.67
C CYS A 78 -0.65 21.02 6.96
#